data_AF-A0A350H2J1-F1
#
_entry.id   AF-A0A350H2J1-F1
#
_cell.length_a   1.000
_cell.length_b   1.000
_cell.length_c   1.000
_cell.angle_alpha   90.00
_cell.angle_beta   90.00
_cell.angle_gamma   90.00
#
_symmetry.space_group_name_H-M   'P 1'
#
loop_
_entity.id
_entity.type
_entity.pdbx_description
1 polymer ?
#
loop_
_entity_poly.entity_id
_entity_poly.type
_entity_poly.pdbx_seq_one_letter_code
_entity_poly.pdbx_strand_id
1 'polypeptide(L)' 'MGNRLKICDFVESELNLLRKECNFTDTELEYFNLKAKNKSNTQISFEMHVSDATVINISRRVKRKIKKVLN' A
#
# COMPACT_ATOMS: atom_id res chain seq x y z
N MET A 1 -3.68 8.71 -20.04
CA MET A 1 -3.27 7.34 -19.62
C MET A 1 -2.84 7.43 -18.16
N GLY A 2 -3.67 6.96 -17.22
CA GLY A 2 -3.38 7.15 -15.79
C GLY A 2 -2.33 6.15 -15.31
N ASN A 3 -1.14 6.62 -14.93
CA ASN A 3 -0.10 5.79 -14.32
C ASN A 3 -0.69 5.09 -13.08
N ARG A 4 -0.94 3.77 -13.18
CA ARG A 4 -1.28 2.95 -12.02
C ARG A 4 -0.02 2.82 -11.18
N LEU A 5 0.01 3.54 -10.07
CA LEU A 5 1.07 3.41 -9.08
C LEU A 5 1.09 1.98 -8.54
N LYS A 6 2.13 1.23 -8.89
CA LYS A 6 2.36 -0.16 -8.49
C LYS A 6 3.41 -0.16 -7.38
N ILE A 7 2.98 -0.50 -6.17
CA ILE A 7 3.86 -0.49 -4.99
C ILE A 7 4.99 -1.54 -5.12
N CYS A 8 4.76 -2.61 -5.89
CA CYS A 8 5.76 -3.65 -6.14
C CYS A 8 6.87 -3.25 -7.13
N ASP A 9 6.74 -2.15 -7.87
CA ASP A 9 7.78 -1.69 -8.81
C ASP A 9 8.84 -0.80 -8.14
N PHE A 10 8.62 -0.36 -6.89
CA PHE A 10 9.57 0.46 -6.15
C PHE A 10 10.72 -0.38 -5.58
N VAL A 11 11.92 0.20 -5.59
CA VAL A 11 13.09 -0.42 -4.95
C VAL A 11 13.01 -0.31 -3.43
N GLU A 12 13.73 -1.16 -2.70
CA GLU A 12 13.65 -1.23 -1.24
C GLU A 12 13.97 0.10 -0.54
N SER A 13 14.90 0.89 -1.09
CA SER A 13 15.19 2.24 -0.60
C SER A 13 13.99 3.20 -0.72
N GLU A 14 13.26 3.15 -1.82
CA GLU A 14 12.05 3.95 -2.03
C GLU A 14 10.91 3.47 -1.14
N LEU A 15 10.74 2.16 -0.97
CA LEU A 15 9.79 1.58 -0.04
C LEU A 15 10.07 2.03 1.40
N ASN A 16 11.35 2.07 1.80
CA ASN A 16 11.73 2.52 3.13
C ASN A 16 11.48 4.02 3.34
N LEU A 17 11.74 4.84 2.32
CA LEU A 17 11.38 6.25 2.31
C LEU A 17 9.86 6.42 2.45
N LEU A 18 9.06 5.70 1.67
CA LEU A 18 7.61 5.75 1.76
C LEU A 18 7.10 5.29 3.12
N ARG A 19 7.70 4.28 3.75
CA ARG A 19 7.33 3.83 5.11
C ARG A 19 7.58 4.90 6.17
N LYS A 20 8.63 5.71 6.00
CA LYS A 20 9.02 6.75 6.95
C LYS A 20 8.27 8.06 6.72
N GLU A 21 8.13 8.46 5.46
CA GLU A 21 7.53 9.73 5.07
C GLU A 21 5.99 9.65 4.99
N CYS A 22 5.42 8.51 4.59
CA CYS A 22 3.99 8.32 4.73
C CYS A 22 3.68 7.96 6.18
N ASN A 23 2.93 8.83 6.86
CA ASN A 23 2.38 8.55 8.18
C ASN A 23 1.29 7.46 8.11
N PHE A 24 1.66 6.21 7.81
CA PHE A 24 0.77 5.06 7.76
C PHE A 24 0.35 4.62 9.16
N THR A 25 -0.90 4.20 9.32
CA THR A 25 -1.30 3.42 10.51
C THR A 25 -0.78 1.98 10.39
N ASP A 26 -0.76 1.22 11.48
CA ASP A 26 -0.26 -0.17 11.47
C ASP A 26 -0.92 -1.02 10.38
N THR A 27 -2.25 -0.93 10.24
CA THR A 27 -3.02 -1.61 9.19
C THR A 27 -2.64 -1.18 7.77
N GLU A 28 -2.33 0.11 7.58
CA GLU A 28 -1.94 0.63 6.27
C GLU A 28 -0.51 0.22 5.91
N LEU A 29 0.38 0.21 6.92
CA LEU A 29 1.76 -0.25 6.80
C LEU A 29 1.81 -1.74 6.48
N GLU A 30 0.98 -2.55 7.14
CA GLU A 30 0.83 -3.98 6.85
C GLU A 30 0.36 -4.19 5.42
N TYR A 31 -0.74 -3.54 5.00
CA TYR A 31 -1.20 -3.58 3.61
C TYR A 31 -0.09 -3.16 2.63
N PHE A 32 0.65 -2.09 2.93
CA PHE A 32 1.74 -1.58 2.10
C PHE A 32 2.85 -2.61 1.93
N ASN A 33 3.26 -3.25 3.03
CA ASN A 33 4.29 -4.29 3.04
C ASN A 33 3.87 -5.54 2.25
N LEU A 34 2.61 -5.98 2.42
CA LEU A 34 2.08 -7.09 1.65
C LEU A 34 1.98 -6.73 0.16
N LYS A 35 1.63 -5.48 -0.15
CA LYS A 35 1.55 -5.01 -1.54
C LYS A 35 2.92 -4.85 -2.20
N ALA A 36 3.94 -4.46 -1.43
CA ALA A 36 5.33 -4.43 -1.88
C ALA A 36 5.84 -5.83 -2.25
N LYS A 37 5.37 -6.88 -1.55
CA LYS A 37 5.60 -8.30 -1.89
C LYS A 37 4.77 -8.79 -3.09
N ASN A 38 4.17 -7.88 -3.86
CA ASN A 38 3.34 -8.17 -5.03
C ASN A 38 2.08 -9.03 -4.73
N LYS A 39 1.57 -9.03 -3.49
CA LYS A 39 0.33 -9.75 -3.16
C LYS A 39 -0.90 -9.10 -3.78
N SER A 40 -1.86 -9.92 -4.20
CA SER A 40 -3.17 -9.45 -4.69
C SER A 40 -4.02 -8.93 -3.53
N ASN A 41 -5.03 -8.10 -3.82
CA ASN A 41 -5.91 -7.59 -2.76
C ASN A 41 -6.67 -8.73 -2.07
N THR A 42 -7.03 -9.78 -2.81
CA THR A 42 -7.67 -10.98 -2.26
C THR A 42 -6.73 -11.71 -1.30
N GLN A 43 -5.45 -11.90 -1.65
CA GLN A 43 -4.48 -12.51 -0.73
C GLN A 43 -4.30 -11.66 0.54
N ILE A 44 -4.26 -10.34 0.39
CA ILE A 44 -4.15 -9.41 1.53
C ILE A 44 -5.41 -9.47 2.42
N SER A 45 -6.59 -9.61 1.82
CA SER A 45 -7.88 -9.81 2.50
C SER A 45 -7.83 -11.02 3.45
N PHE A 46 -7.35 -12.15 2.94
CA PHE A 46 -7.17 -13.37 3.71
C PHE A 46 -6.13 -13.23 4.83
N GLU A 47 -4.99 -12.61 4.54
CA GLU A 47 -3.87 -12.52 5.49
C GLU A 47 -4.13 -11.51 6.61
N MET A 48 -4.81 -10.42 6.31
CA MET A 48 -5.23 -9.42 7.30
C MET A 48 -6.55 -9.79 7.99
N HIS A 49 -7.21 -10.88 7.59
CA HIS A 49 -8.52 -11.29 8.07
C HIS A 49 -9.60 -10.18 8.01
N VAL A 50 -9.60 -9.40 6.92
CA VAL A 50 -10.56 -8.31 6.69
C VAL A 50 -11.35 -8.54 5.41
N SER A 51 -12.51 -7.90 5.26
CA SER A 51 -13.29 -7.98 4.02
C SER A 51 -12.58 -7.27 2.86
N ASP A 52 -12.87 -7.70 1.62
CA ASP A 52 -12.34 -7.07 0.41
C ASP A 52 -12.65 -5.57 0.32
N ALA A 53 -13.84 -5.15 0.78
CA ALA A 53 -14.22 -3.75 0.87
C ALA A 53 -13.27 -2.95 1.78
N THR A 54 -12.86 -3.54 2.90
CA THR A 54 -11.89 -2.96 3.83
C THR A 54 -10.52 -2.84 3.18
N VAL A 55 -10.05 -3.87 2.46
CA VAL A 55 -8.79 -3.82 1.69
C VAL A 55 -8.82 -2.71 0.64
N ILE A 56 -9.93 -2.54 -0.08
CA ILE A 56 -10.10 -1.46 -1.06
C ILE A 56 -10.01 -0.08 -0.38
N ASN A 57 -10.63 0.09 0.79
CA ASN A 57 -10.57 1.32 1.55
C ASN A 57 -9.15 1.64 2.02
N ILE A 58 -8.43 0.64 2.55
CA ILE A 58 -7.02 0.75 2.94
C ILE A 58 -6.16 1.13 1.72
N SER A 59 -6.33 0.43 0.59
CA SER A 59 -5.63 0.71 -0.66
C SER A 59 -5.80 2.16 -1.11
N ARG A 60 -7.03 2.70 -1.03
CA ARG A 60 -7.33 4.10 -1.37
C ARG A 60 -6.68 5.10 -0.41
N ARG A 61 -6.55 4.77 0.88
CA ARG A 61 -5.87 5.62 1.87
C ARG A 61 -4.36 5.62 1.63
N VAL A 62 -3.77 4.44 1.48
CA VAL A 62 -2.33 4.25 1.21
C VAL A 62 -1.92 4.99 -0.06
N LYS A 63 -2.63 4.79 -1.18
CA LYS A 63 -2.34 5.50 -2.44
C LYS A 63 -2.44 7.02 -2.31
N ARG A 64 -3.39 7.53 -1.50
CA ARG A 64 -3.51 8.98 -1.25
C ARG A 64 -2.32 9.51 -0.46
N LYS A 65 -1.85 8.78 0.55
CA LYS A 65 -0.67 9.16 1.33
C LYS A 65 0.60 9.15 0.47
N ILE A 66 0.82 8.09 -0.29
CA ILE A 66 1.94 8.00 -1.24
C ILE A 66 1.91 9.15 -2.24
N LYS A 67 0.74 9.43 -2.83
CA LYS A 67 0.60 10.55 -3.77
C LYS A 67 0.96 11.89 -3.13
N LYS A 68 0.65 12.12 -1.84
CA LYS A 68 1.01 13.36 -1.13
C LYS A 68 2.52 13.50 -0.86
N VAL A 69 3.25 12.40 -0.80
CA VAL A 69 4.71 12.42 -0.58
C VAL A 69 5.45 12.56 -1.92
N LEU A 70 4.94 11.93 -2.97
CA LEU A 70 5.55 11.95 -4.31
C LEU A 70 5.18 13.19 -5.16
N ASN A 71 4.26 14.04 -4.69
CA ASN A 71 3.70 15.17 -5.46
C ASN A 71 3.65 16.41 -4.60
#